data_AF-A0A413I8E5-F1
#
_entry.id   AF-A0A413I8E5-F1
#
_cell.length_a   1.000
_cell.length_b   1.000
_cell.length_c   1.000
_cell.angle_alpha   90.00
_cell.angle_beta   90.00
_cell.angle_gamma   90.00
#
_symmetry.space_group_name_H-M   'P 1'
#
loop_
_entity.id
_entity.type
_entity.pdbx_description
1 polymer ?
#
loop_
_entity_poly.entity_id
_entity_poly.type
_entity_poly.pdbx_seq_one_letter_code
_entity_poly.pdbx_strand_id
1 'polypeptide(L)'
;MPPATEPRIIPGIYLPFPEGYINETLYVKFRPGYVQQGIQPLKDKVQAQLSSFTPLYIENLWVDMEGYLSKVIELGSMIFWLAVFCILISALGVYSAMMLAVEKRSREMAIRKINGATLTDIAGIFCLHYLKLLIFAACIAFPLIYGTMHRWLEEYSHRITLRPDVFAAIFILMMIIMLLTIGSQLLKIIRVNPTEVLKND
;
A
#
# COMPACT_ATOMS: atom_id res chain seq x y z
N MET A 1 21.56 -12.41 -69.23
CA MET A 1 21.23 -12.49 -67.78
C MET A 1 22.19 -11.55 -67.08
N PRO A 2 21.71 -10.49 -66.41
CA PRO A 2 22.55 -9.35 -66.03
C PRO A 2 23.44 -9.64 -64.81
N PRO A 3 24.50 -8.83 -64.61
CA PRO A 3 25.48 -9.01 -63.53
C PRO A 3 24.81 -8.94 -62.15
N ALA A 4 25.39 -9.60 -61.15
CA ALA A 4 25.02 -9.41 -59.75
C ALA A 4 25.41 -7.99 -59.31
N THR A 5 24.58 -7.02 -59.72
CA THR A 5 24.64 -5.60 -59.40
C THR A 5 24.73 -5.43 -57.90
N GLU A 6 25.61 -4.54 -57.46
CA GLU A 6 25.76 -4.08 -56.08
C GLU A 6 24.40 -3.97 -55.37
N PRO A 7 24.31 -4.31 -54.06
CA PRO A 7 23.08 -4.15 -53.31
C PRO A 7 22.60 -2.70 -53.47
N ARG A 8 21.46 -2.55 -54.14
CA ARG A 8 20.85 -1.25 -54.41
C ARG A 8 20.47 -0.66 -53.05
N ILE A 9 21.27 0.27 -52.54
CA ILE A 9 20.97 0.97 -51.29
C ILE A 9 19.75 1.84 -51.55
N ILE A 10 18.60 1.35 -51.12
CA ILE A 10 17.37 2.13 -51.09
C ILE A 10 17.49 3.01 -49.83
N PRO A 11 17.45 4.36 -49.93
CA PRO A 11 17.54 5.20 -48.75
C PRO A 11 16.36 4.92 -47.83
N GLY A 12 16.64 4.29 -46.69
CA GLY A 12 15.68 4.12 -45.61
C GLY A 12 15.68 5.36 -44.73
N ILE A 13 14.57 6.09 -44.71
CA ILE A 13 14.26 7.05 -43.64
C ILE A 13 13.14 6.43 -42.81
N TYR A 14 13.48 6.01 -41.59
CA TYR A 14 12.56 5.48 -40.59
C TYR A 14 13.31 5.64 -39.24
N LEU A 15 12.79 6.30 -38.19
CA LEU A 15 11.45 6.19 -37.62
C LEU A 15 11.01 7.44 -36.83
N PRO A 16 9.72 7.82 -36.92
CA PRO A 16 9.04 8.55 -35.87
C PRO A 16 8.80 7.61 -34.68
N PHE A 17 9.23 8.01 -33.48
CA PHE A 17 9.03 7.20 -32.28
C PHE A 17 7.59 7.34 -31.79
N PRO A 18 6.79 6.26 -31.75
CA PRO A 18 5.51 6.24 -31.06
C PRO A 18 5.76 6.34 -29.55
N GLU A 19 4.76 6.83 -28.80
CA GLU A 19 4.79 6.86 -27.34
C GLU A 19 5.34 5.54 -26.75
N GLY A 20 6.41 5.64 -25.96
CA GLY A 20 6.92 4.52 -25.16
C GLY A 20 8.31 3.96 -25.51
N TYR A 21 9.03 4.50 -26.51
CA TYR A 21 10.46 4.18 -26.71
C TYR A 21 11.34 5.42 -26.58
N ILE A 22 12.54 5.21 -26.02
CA ILE A 22 13.58 6.20 -25.70
C ILE A 22 13.69 7.34 -26.72
N ASN A 23 13.04 8.47 -26.43
CA ASN A 23 13.52 9.75 -26.90
C ASN A 23 14.95 9.88 -26.36
N GLU A 24 15.91 10.22 -27.22
CA GLU A 24 17.22 10.67 -26.72
C GLU A 24 17.02 12.02 -26.02
N THR A 25 16.65 11.96 -24.75
CA THR A 25 16.46 13.15 -23.92
C THR A 25 17.83 13.72 -23.57
N LEU A 26 18.18 14.82 -24.23
CA LEU A 26 19.38 15.57 -23.91
C LEU A 26 19.09 16.53 -22.75
N TYR A 27 19.68 16.27 -21.58
CA TYR A 27 19.62 17.19 -20.46
C TYR A 27 20.60 18.35 -20.64
N VAL A 28 20.08 19.57 -20.75
CA VAL A 28 20.89 20.78 -20.88
C VAL A 28 20.76 21.63 -19.62
N LYS A 29 21.88 21.80 -18.90
CA LYS A 29 21.95 22.65 -17.71
C LYS A 29 22.24 24.09 -18.10
N PHE A 30 21.33 25.02 -17.75
CA PHE A 30 21.53 26.45 -17.94
C PHE A 30 22.13 27.12 -16.69
N ARG A 31 22.81 28.25 -16.88
CA ARG A 31 23.19 29.13 -15.76
C ARG A 31 21.92 29.75 -15.14
N PRO A 32 21.88 29.95 -13.80
CA PRO A 32 20.75 30.60 -13.13
C PRO A 32 20.42 31.95 -13.77
N GLY A 33 19.14 32.21 -14.06
CA GLY A 33 18.67 33.45 -14.70
C GLY A 33 18.73 33.49 -16.23
N TYR A 34 19.46 32.58 -16.89
CA TYR A 34 19.62 32.57 -18.35
C TYR A 34 18.71 31.58 -19.08
N VAL A 35 17.86 30.84 -18.36
CA VAL A 35 17.00 29.78 -18.94
C VAL A 35 16.12 30.32 -20.07
N GLN A 36 15.35 31.38 -19.80
CA GLN A 36 14.41 31.95 -20.78
C GLN A 36 15.11 32.56 -22.01
N GLN A 37 16.31 33.12 -21.83
CA GLN A 37 17.09 33.72 -22.92
C GLN A 37 17.89 32.68 -23.72
N GLY A 38 18.25 31.55 -23.09
CA GLY A 38 19.06 30.49 -23.67
C GLY A 38 18.26 29.42 -24.42
N ILE A 39 16.96 29.28 -24.14
CA ILE A 39 16.10 28.26 -24.78
C ILE A 39 15.96 28.51 -26.28
N GLN A 40 15.67 29.74 -26.70
CA GLN A 40 15.44 30.06 -28.11
C GLN A 40 16.66 29.79 -29.01
N PRO A 41 17.88 30.30 -28.70
CA PRO A 41 19.06 30.01 -29.52
C PRO A 41 19.50 28.54 -29.44
N LEU A 42 19.21 27.84 -28.34
CA LEU A 42 19.42 26.40 -28.26
C LEU A 42 18.48 25.65 -29.23
N LYS A 43 17.18 26.00 -29.19
CA LYS A 43 16.15 25.45 -30.08
C LYS A 43 16.55 25.60 -31.54
N ASP A 44 16.96 26.81 -31.94
CA ASP A 44 17.33 27.11 -33.32
C ASP A 44 18.57 26.31 -33.77
N LYS A 45 19.59 26.18 -32.91
CA LYS A 45 20.80 25.39 -33.21
C LYS A 45 20.51 23.90 -33.35
N VAL A 46 19.70 23.34 -32.46
CA VAL A 46 19.35 21.92 -32.47
C VAL A 46 18.44 21.63 -33.66
N GLN A 47 17.45 22.50 -33.93
CA GLN A 47 16.55 22.35 -35.07
C GLN A 47 17.25 22.47 -36.43
N ALA A 48 18.33 23.27 -36.53
CA ALA A 48 19.16 23.34 -37.73
C ALA A 48 19.95 22.06 -38.02
N GLN A 49 20.19 21.22 -37.01
CA GLN A 49 20.86 19.92 -37.15
C GLN A 49 19.88 18.75 -37.31
N LEU A 50 18.60 18.97 -36.99
CA LEU A 50 17.53 18.00 -37.14
C LEU A 50 16.87 18.10 -38.53
N SER A 51 16.26 17.02 -38.98
CA SER A 51 15.44 17.05 -40.20
C SER A 51 14.19 17.90 -39.98
N SER A 52 13.67 18.54 -41.04
CA SER A 52 12.46 19.37 -40.98
C SER A 52 11.20 18.62 -40.52
N PHE A 53 11.24 17.28 -40.52
CA PHE A 53 10.14 16.41 -40.13
C PHE A 53 10.22 15.93 -38.67
N THR A 54 11.26 16.30 -37.93
CA THR A 54 11.46 15.87 -36.53
C THR A 54 10.98 16.98 -35.58
N PRO A 55 9.81 16.84 -34.93
CA PRO A 55 9.37 17.83 -33.95
C PRO A 55 10.29 17.82 -32.73
N LEU A 56 10.80 19.00 -32.37
CA LEU A 56 11.61 19.20 -31.17
C LEU A 56 10.72 19.66 -30.02
N TYR A 57 10.61 18.81 -29.00
CA TYR A 57 9.95 19.12 -27.74
C TYR A 57 11.00 19.59 -26.74
N ILE A 58 10.82 20.80 -26.21
CA ILE A 58 11.65 21.33 -25.12
C ILE A 58 10.77 21.38 -23.90
N GLU A 59 11.00 20.43 -23.00
CA GLU A 59 10.29 20.36 -21.74
C GLU A 59 11.27 20.58 -20.59
N ASN A 60 10.74 21.21 -19.55
CA ASN A 60 11.44 21.39 -18.29
C ASN A 60 11.41 20.06 -17.54
N LEU A 61 12.59 19.59 -17.13
CA LEU A 61 12.75 18.38 -16.31
C LEU A 61 11.80 18.35 -15.09
N TRP A 62 11.47 19.51 -14.55
CA TRP A 62 10.52 19.64 -13.45
C TRP A 62 9.11 19.19 -13.81
N VAL A 63 8.60 19.53 -15.00
CA VAL A 63 7.25 19.14 -15.44
C VAL A 63 7.19 17.64 -15.70
N ASP A 64 8.20 17.07 -16.34
CA ASP A 64 8.33 15.61 -16.50
C ASP A 64 8.33 14.91 -15.14
N MET A 65 9.21 15.34 -14.23
CA MET A 65 9.34 14.77 -12.88
C MET A 65 8.07 14.92 -12.05
N GLU A 66 7.36 16.04 -12.16
CA GLU A 66 6.09 16.28 -11.47
C GLU A 66 5.01 15.31 -11.94
N GLY A 67 4.97 15.00 -13.25
CA GLY A 67 4.09 13.98 -13.82
C GLY A 67 4.39 12.56 -13.34
N TYR A 68 5.65 12.22 -13.06
CA TYR A 68 6.00 10.93 -12.43
C TYR A 68 5.69 10.92 -10.93
N LEU A 69 5.99 12.02 -10.23
CA LEU A 69 5.78 12.14 -8.79
C LEU A 69 4.29 12.07 -8.43
N SER A 70 3.42 12.72 -9.22
CA SER A 70 1.97 12.66 -9.02
C SER A 70 1.46 11.22 -9.09
N LYS A 71 1.90 10.43 -10.09
CA LYS A 71 1.56 9.00 -10.20
C LYS A 71 2.01 8.19 -8.99
N VAL A 72 3.22 8.44 -8.48
CA VAL A 72 3.73 7.75 -7.28
C VAL A 72 2.89 8.09 -6.05
N ILE A 73 2.51 9.36 -5.88
CA ILE A 73 1.65 9.80 -4.77
C ILE A 73 0.25 9.21 -4.88
N GLU A 74 -0.34 9.17 -6.09
CA GLU A 74 -1.63 8.55 -6.34
C GLU A 74 -1.62 7.06 -6.01
N LEU A 75 -0.59 6.32 -6.45
CA LEU A 75 -0.39 4.92 -6.09
C LEU A 75 -0.26 4.73 -4.58
N GLY A 76 0.51 5.60 -3.91
CA GLY A 76 0.63 5.60 -2.46
C GLY A 76 -0.73 5.78 -1.76
N SER A 77 -1.56 6.69 -2.25
CA SER A 77 -2.92 6.92 -1.76
C SER A 77 -3.83 5.70 -1.97
N MET A 78 -3.78 5.07 -3.14
CA MET A 78 -4.53 3.84 -3.42
C MET A 78 -4.13 2.69 -2.49
N ILE A 79 -2.83 2.50 -2.27
CA ILE A 79 -2.30 1.47 -1.36
C ILE A 79 -2.74 1.76 0.08
N PHE A 80 -2.74 3.03 0.51
CA PHE A 80 -3.23 3.41 1.82
C PHE A 80 -4.70 3.03 2.03
N TRP A 81 -5.57 3.37 1.07
CA TRP A 81 -6.99 3.00 1.16
C TRP A 81 -7.21 1.49 1.10
N LEU A 82 -6.44 0.76 0.29
CA LEU A 82 -6.47 -0.69 0.25
C LEU A 82 -6.06 -1.29 1.61
N ALA A 83 -5.03 -0.75 2.26
CA ALA A 83 -4.64 -1.17 3.60
C ALA A 83 -5.76 -0.92 4.63
N VAL A 84 -6.44 0.23 4.57
CA VAL A 84 -7.61 0.53 5.41
C VAL A 84 -8.73 -0.50 5.19
N PHE A 85 -9.06 -0.83 3.93
CA PHE A 85 -10.07 -1.85 3.64
C PHE A 85 -9.65 -3.24 4.11
N CYS A 86 -8.38 -3.63 3.93
CA CYS A 86 -7.85 -4.89 4.45
C CYS A 86 -8.01 -4.99 5.98
N ILE A 87 -7.75 -3.90 6.72
CA ILE A 87 -7.94 -3.85 8.17
C ILE A 87 -9.43 -4.00 8.52
N LEU A 88 -10.32 -3.29 7.82
CA LEU A 88 -11.76 -3.40 8.05
C LEU A 88 -12.29 -4.80 7.78
N ILE A 89 -11.91 -5.42 6.67
CA ILE A 89 -12.31 -6.79 6.31
C ILE A 89 -11.77 -7.79 7.34
N SER A 90 -10.52 -7.61 7.79
CA SER A 90 -9.93 -8.45 8.83
C SER A 90 -10.69 -8.32 10.15
N ALA A 91 -11.05 -7.10 10.55
CA ALA A 91 -11.85 -6.85 11.75
C ALA A 91 -13.25 -7.48 11.65
N LEU A 92 -13.89 -7.42 10.48
CA LEU A 92 -15.16 -8.13 10.22
C LEU A 92 -14.99 -9.65 10.33
N GLY A 93 -13.87 -10.21 9.87
CA GLY A 93 -13.54 -11.63 10.01
C GLY A 93 -13.43 -12.05 11.47
N VAL A 94 -12.69 -11.30 12.29
CA VAL A 94 -12.58 -11.54 13.73
C VAL A 94 -13.94 -11.39 14.41
N TYR A 95 -14.72 -10.36 14.03
CA TYR A 95 -16.06 -10.14 14.54
C TYR A 95 -16.99 -11.34 14.24
N SER A 96 -16.98 -11.85 13.01
CA SER A 96 -17.75 -13.03 12.62
C SER A 96 -17.36 -14.27 13.43
N ALA A 97 -16.06 -14.54 13.56
CA ALA A 97 -15.55 -15.67 14.34
C ALA A 97 -15.97 -15.58 15.82
N MET A 98 -15.90 -14.38 16.39
CA MET A 98 -16.28 -14.14 17.79
C MET A 98 -17.79 -14.28 17.99
N MET A 99 -18.62 -13.81 17.06
CA MET A 99 -20.08 -13.98 17.11
C MET A 99 -20.47 -15.47 17.15
N LEU A 100 -19.85 -16.29 16.30
CA LEU A 100 -20.05 -17.75 16.30
C LEU A 100 -19.57 -18.41 17.60
N ALA A 101 -18.46 -17.94 18.16
CA ALA A 101 -17.94 -18.45 19.43
C ALA A 101 -18.87 -18.11 20.60
N VAL A 102 -19.46 -16.92 20.60
CA VAL A 102 -20.43 -16.46 21.59
C VAL A 102 -21.71 -17.28 21.50
N GLU A 103 -22.23 -17.54 20.30
CA GLU A 103 -23.42 -18.37 20.11
C GLU A 103 -23.22 -19.78 20.69
N LYS A 104 -22.10 -20.44 20.37
CA LYS A 104 -21.77 -21.78 20.86
C LYS A 104 -21.51 -21.84 22.37
N ARG A 105 -21.01 -20.76 22.98
CA ARG A 105 -20.67 -20.70 24.42
C ARG A 105 -21.69 -19.89 25.24
N SER A 106 -22.79 -19.49 24.63
CA SER A 106 -23.84 -18.66 25.24
C SER A 106 -24.42 -19.31 26.49
N ARG A 107 -24.66 -20.63 26.46
CA ARG A 107 -25.17 -21.41 27.60
C ARG A 107 -24.20 -21.43 28.78
N GLU A 108 -22.91 -21.66 28.53
CA GLU A 108 -21.88 -21.64 29.57
C GLU A 108 -21.76 -20.24 30.21
N MET A 109 -21.83 -19.19 29.39
CA MET A 109 -21.79 -17.81 29.87
C MET A 109 -23.05 -17.43 30.66
N ALA A 110 -24.24 -17.88 30.23
CA ALA A 110 -25.49 -17.68 30.95
C ALA A 110 -25.44 -18.34 32.33
N ILE A 111 -24.97 -19.60 32.42
CA ILE A 111 -24.79 -20.33 33.67
C ILE A 111 -23.77 -19.65 34.60
N ARG A 112 -22.65 -19.16 34.05
CA ARG A 112 -21.66 -18.42 34.85
C ARG A 112 -22.23 -17.11 35.39
N LYS A 113 -23.03 -16.40 34.58
CA LYS A 113 -23.61 -15.11 34.97
C LYS A 113 -24.71 -15.25 36.04
N ILE A 114 -25.52 -16.31 36.01
CA ILE A 114 -26.47 -16.61 37.10
C ILE A 114 -25.75 -17.05 38.39
N ASN A 115 -24.58 -17.69 38.27
CA ASN A 115 -23.72 -18.05 39.40
C ASN A 115 -22.89 -16.86 39.94
N GLY A 116 -23.19 -15.63 39.53
CA GLY A 116 -22.57 -14.41 40.07
C GLY A 116 -21.26 -13.98 39.40
N ALA A 117 -20.86 -14.60 38.28
CA ALA A 117 -19.69 -14.13 37.53
C ALA A 117 -19.89 -12.71 37.01
N THR A 118 -18.89 -11.86 37.22
CA THR A 118 -18.97 -10.46 36.76
C THR A 118 -18.73 -10.38 35.25
N LEU A 119 -19.20 -9.29 34.64
CA LEU A 119 -18.97 -9.04 33.21
C LEU A 119 -17.49 -8.93 32.86
N THR A 120 -16.70 -8.42 33.80
CA THR A 120 -15.24 -8.34 33.72
C THR A 120 -14.59 -9.72 33.67
N ASP A 121 -15.11 -10.73 34.36
CA ASP A 121 -14.57 -12.09 34.33
C ASP A 121 -14.77 -12.73 32.95
N ILE A 122 -15.96 -12.54 32.35
CA ILE A 122 -16.26 -13.04 31.01
C ILE A 122 -15.39 -12.31 29.98
N ALA A 123 -15.31 -10.98 30.06
CA ALA A 123 -14.48 -10.16 29.19
C ALA A 123 -12.99 -10.52 29.26
N GLY A 124 -12.48 -10.78 30.46
CA GLY A 124 -11.07 -11.12 30.70
C GLY A 124 -10.65 -12.42 30.03
N ILE A 125 -11.49 -13.45 30.06
CA ILE A 125 -11.22 -14.74 29.40
C ILE A 125 -11.11 -14.54 27.88
N PHE A 126 -12.01 -13.76 27.28
CA PHE A 126 -11.97 -13.45 25.85
C PHE A 126 -10.75 -12.62 25.48
N CYS A 127 -10.49 -11.54 26.23
CA CYS A 127 -9.34 -10.68 26.01
C CYS A 127 -8.05 -11.47 26.08
N LEU A 128 -7.87 -12.34 27.08
CA LEU A 128 -6.67 -13.17 27.22
C LEU A 128 -6.53 -14.17 26.06
N HIS A 129 -7.63 -14.76 25.60
CA HIS A 129 -7.60 -15.69 24.48
C HIS A 129 -7.17 -15.00 23.17
N TYR A 130 -7.80 -13.88 22.84
CA TYR A 130 -7.47 -13.11 21.63
C TYR A 130 -6.11 -12.43 21.72
N LEU A 131 -5.70 -11.98 22.91
CA LEU A 131 -4.35 -11.42 23.13
C LEU A 131 -3.27 -12.45 22.85
N LYS A 132 -3.43 -13.70 23.31
CA LYS A 132 -2.49 -14.80 22.98
C LYS A 132 -2.43 -15.02 21.48
N LEU A 133 -3.57 -14.99 20.80
CA LEU A 133 -3.65 -15.15 19.35
C LEU A 133 -2.93 -14.00 18.61
N LEU A 134 -3.12 -12.76 19.06
CA LEU A 134 -2.45 -11.58 18.50
C LEU A 134 -0.94 -11.63 18.71
N ILE A 135 -0.47 -12.01 19.90
CA ILE A 135 0.96 -12.17 20.18
C ILE A 135 1.56 -13.24 19.25
N PHE A 136 0.90 -14.39 19.13
CA PHE A 136 1.35 -15.46 18.25
C PHE A 136 1.43 -15.01 16.79
N ALA A 137 0.40 -14.30 16.30
CA ALA A 137 0.40 -13.72 14.97
C ALA A 137 1.53 -12.70 14.77
N ALA A 138 1.76 -11.80 15.74
CA ALA A 138 2.83 -10.80 15.68
C ALA A 138 4.22 -11.43 15.68
N CYS A 139 4.44 -12.48 16.48
CA CYS A 139 5.70 -13.23 16.50
C CYS A 139 6.07 -13.85 15.15
N ILE A 140 5.09 -14.19 14.31
CA ILE A 140 5.33 -14.74 12.97
C ILE A 140 5.39 -13.61 11.93
N ALA A 141 4.46 -12.66 12.00
CA ALA A 141 4.34 -11.59 11.02
C ALA A 141 5.52 -10.60 11.07
N PHE A 142 5.98 -10.21 12.26
CA PHE A 142 7.02 -9.17 12.38
C PHE A 142 8.37 -9.62 11.82
N PRO A 143 8.89 -10.83 12.12
CA PRO A 143 10.12 -11.31 11.49
C PRO A 143 9.97 -11.44 9.97
N LEU A 144 8.80 -11.88 9.49
CA LEU A 144 8.53 -12.02 8.06
C LEU A 144 8.53 -10.66 7.37
N ILE A 145 7.85 -9.66 7.92
CA ILE A 145 7.84 -8.28 7.41
C ILE A 145 9.24 -7.69 7.44
N TYR A 146 9.97 -7.85 8.54
CA TYR A 146 11.32 -7.32 8.66
C TYR A 146 12.25 -7.93 7.62
N GLY A 147 12.23 -9.26 7.44
CA GLY A 147 13.07 -9.94 6.47
C GLY A 147 12.77 -9.56 5.02
N THR A 148 11.50 -9.44 4.64
CA THR A 148 11.11 -9.05 3.27
C THR A 148 11.40 -7.59 2.99
N MET A 149 11.04 -6.69 3.92
CA MET A 149 11.27 -5.26 3.76
C MET A 149 12.75 -4.92 3.80
N HIS A 150 13.56 -5.61 4.60
CA HIS A 150 15.01 -5.38 4.63
C HIS A 150 15.62 -5.63 3.26
N ARG A 151 15.33 -6.78 2.63
CA ARG A 151 15.82 -7.12 1.29
C ARG A 151 15.31 -6.16 0.22
N TRP A 152 14.04 -5.77 0.31
CA TRP A 152 13.45 -4.81 -0.62
C TRP A 152 14.11 -3.42 -0.51
N LEU A 153 14.43 -2.97 0.71
CA LEU A 153 15.08 -1.68 0.94
C LEU A 153 16.57 -1.66 0.53
N GLU A 154 17.24 -2.80 0.43
CA GLU A 154 18.64 -2.88 -0.03
C GLU A 154 18.81 -2.44 -1.49
N GLU A 155 17.77 -2.57 -2.31
CA GLU A 155 17.77 -2.11 -3.71
C GLU A 155 17.80 -0.57 -3.84
N TYR A 156 17.55 0.15 -2.74
CA TYR A 156 17.48 1.60 -2.71
C TYR A 156 18.70 2.22 -2.00
N SER A 157 19.39 3.12 -2.71
CA SER A 157 20.55 3.86 -2.18
C SER A 157 20.15 4.80 -1.04
N HIS A 158 19.04 5.53 -1.21
CA HIS A 158 18.38 6.28 -0.13
C HIS A 158 17.22 5.45 0.42
N ARG A 159 17.45 4.77 1.54
CA ARG A 159 16.45 3.91 2.20
C ARG A 159 16.11 4.40 3.59
N ILE A 160 14.87 4.14 4.00
CA ILE A 160 14.44 4.30 5.39
C ILE A 160 15.02 3.17 6.24
N THR A 161 15.36 3.47 7.50
CA THR A 161 15.75 2.43 8.46
C THR A 161 14.52 1.90 9.15
N LEU A 162 14.28 0.58 9.08
CA LEU A 162 13.20 -0.10 9.81
C LEU A 162 13.51 -0.09 11.30
N ARG A 163 12.94 0.88 12.01
CA ARG A 163 13.12 1.03 13.45
C ARG A 163 12.11 0.14 14.21
N PRO A 164 12.51 -0.50 15.33
CA PRO A 164 11.62 -1.37 16.13
C PRO A 164 10.38 -0.68 16.70
N ASP A 165 10.43 0.65 16.87
CA ASP A 165 9.32 1.47 17.36
C ASP A 165 8.09 1.41 16.44
N VAL A 166 8.28 1.28 15.13
CA VAL A 166 7.20 1.13 14.16
C VAL A 166 6.41 -0.16 14.41
N PHE A 167 7.10 -1.27 14.70
CA PHE A 167 6.46 -2.55 14.99
C PHE A 167 5.68 -2.50 16.32
N ALA A 168 6.22 -1.83 17.33
CA ALA A 168 5.51 -1.59 18.59
C ALA A 168 4.24 -0.75 18.38
N ALA A 169 4.31 0.30 17.56
CA ALA A 169 3.14 1.13 17.21
C ALA A 169 2.05 0.31 16.50
N ILE A 170 2.44 -0.55 15.54
CA ILE A 170 1.51 -1.45 14.84
C ILE A 170 0.85 -2.44 15.82
N PHE A 171 1.64 -3.01 16.73
CA PHE A 171 1.12 -3.94 17.74
C PHE A 171 0.09 -3.28 18.67
N ILE A 172 0.39 -2.06 19.15
CA ILE A 172 -0.51 -1.28 19.99
C ILE A 172 -1.79 -0.92 19.24
N LEU A 173 -1.68 -0.48 17.98
CA LEU A 173 -2.84 -0.17 17.15
C LEU A 173 -3.75 -1.41 16.99
N MET A 174 -3.17 -2.57 16.71
CA MET A 174 -3.93 -3.83 16.58
C MET A 174 -4.58 -4.24 17.91
N MET A 175 -3.90 -4.03 19.03
CA MET A 175 -4.48 -4.26 20.36
C MET A 175 -5.69 -3.36 20.62
N ILE A 176 -5.62 -2.08 20.27
CA ILE A 176 -6.75 -1.14 20.39
C ILE A 176 -7.94 -1.62 19.56
N ILE A 177 -7.71 -1.98 18.29
CA ILE A 177 -8.78 -2.47 17.39
C ILE A 177 -9.43 -3.75 17.96
N MET A 178 -8.62 -4.68 18.47
CA MET A 178 -9.12 -5.90 19.11
C MET A 178 -9.99 -5.57 20.32
N LEU A 179 -9.52 -4.70 21.23
CA LEU A 179 -10.25 -4.33 22.43
C LEU A 179 -11.59 -3.65 22.09
N LEU A 180 -11.60 -2.77 21.09
CA LEU A 180 -12.84 -2.15 20.60
C LEU A 180 -13.82 -3.19 20.04
N THR A 181 -13.32 -4.17 19.29
CA THR A 181 -14.16 -5.24 18.72
C THR A 181 -14.76 -6.12 19.81
N ILE A 182 -13.94 -6.59 20.76
CA ILE A 182 -14.38 -7.40 21.90
C ILE A 182 -15.38 -6.61 22.77
N GLY A 183 -15.06 -5.36 23.08
CA GLY A 183 -15.93 -4.47 23.85
C GLY A 183 -17.30 -4.29 23.21
N SER A 184 -17.34 -4.07 21.90
CA SER A 184 -18.60 -3.92 21.16
C SER A 184 -19.49 -5.17 21.21
N GLN A 185 -18.90 -6.37 21.15
CA GLN A 185 -19.65 -7.62 21.27
C GLN A 185 -20.12 -7.90 22.69
N LEU A 186 -19.31 -7.62 23.70
CA LEU A 186 -19.70 -7.78 25.10
C LEU A 186 -20.92 -6.91 25.42
N LEU A 187 -20.95 -5.65 24.95
CA LEU A 187 -22.12 -4.78 25.11
C LEU A 187 -23.39 -5.38 24.48
N LYS A 188 -23.26 -6.05 23.34
CA LYS A 188 -24.38 -6.75 22.70
C LYS A 188 -24.88 -7.94 23.53
N ILE A 189 -23.97 -8.73 24.09
CA ILE A 189 -24.30 -9.87 24.97
C ILE A 189 -25.01 -9.41 26.25
N ILE A 190 -24.59 -8.29 26.84
CA ILE A 190 -25.21 -7.73 28.05
C ILE A 190 -26.68 -7.37 27.83
N ARG A 191 -27.02 -6.86 26.65
CA ARG A 191 -28.37 -6.40 26.32
C ARG A 191 -29.35 -7.53 26.04
N VAL A 192 -28.87 -8.73 25.75
CA VAL A 192 -29.72 -9.91 25.56
C VAL A 192 -30.11 -10.45 26.93
N ASN A 193 -31.41 -10.53 27.20
CA ASN A 193 -31.92 -10.99 28.49
C ASN A 193 -31.64 -12.51 28.64
N PRO A 194 -30.88 -12.95 29.66
CA PRO A 194 -30.49 -14.36 29.80
C PRO A 194 -31.68 -15.32 29.92
N THR A 195 -32.85 -14.83 30.35
CA THR A 195 -34.08 -15.61 30.45
C THR A 195 -34.68 -15.97 29.09
N GLU A 196 -34.40 -15.21 28.01
CA GLU A 196 -34.82 -15.57 26.65
C GLU A 196 -33.93 -16.66 26.05
N VAL A 197 -32.63 -16.64 26.35
CA VAL A 197 -31.66 -17.65 25.88
C VAL A 197 -31.96 -19.04 26.46
N LEU A 198 -32.52 -19.09 27.67
CA LEU A 198 -32.90 -20.34 28.34
C LEU A 198 -34.30 -20.85 27.97
N LYS A 199 -35.13 -20.03 27.29
CA LYS A 199 -36.54 -20.33 26.99
C LYS A 199 -36.79 -20.76 25.53
N ASN A 200 -35.79 -20.61 24.65
CA ASN A 200 -35.90 -21.00 23.25
C ASN A 200 -35.63 -22.50 22.98
N ASP A 201 -35.82 -23.34 24.00
CA ASP A 201 -36.03 -24.78 23.89
C ASP A 201 -37.42 -25.13 24.44
#